data_AF-J2Q842-F1
#
_entry.id   AF-J2Q842-F1
#
_cell.length_a   1.000
_cell.length_b   1.000
_cell.length_c   1.000
_cell.angle_alpha   90.00
_cell.angle_beta   90.00
_cell.angle_gamma   90.00
#
_symmetry.space_group_name_H-M   'P 1'
#
loop_
_entity.id
_entity.type
_entity.pdbx_description
1 polymer ?
#
loop_
_entity_poly.entity_id
_entity_poly.type
_entity_poly.pdbx_seq_one_letter_code
_entity_poly.pdbx_strand_id
1 'polypeptide(L)'
;MDADFNDTNKPDLLAHEQTYHGFSILLRWCMLGLATAISTLVAAFATPAGVLGGLAVGIVVFAVGYAILVRREQKQPLNLWIEGR
;
A
#
# COMPACT_ATOMS: atom_id res chain seq x y z
N MET A 1 -15.91 12.87 -28.08
CA MET A 1 -14.47 12.89 -27.77
C MET A 1 -14.09 11.46 -27.48
N ASP A 2 -13.63 10.74 -28.50
CA ASP A 2 -13.04 9.41 -28.31
C ASP A 2 -11.62 9.69 -27.85
N ALA A 3 -11.38 9.52 -26.55
CA ALA A 3 -10.04 9.66 -26.02
C ALA A 3 -9.17 8.56 -26.67
N ASP A 4 -8.25 8.99 -27.52
CA ASP A 4 -7.15 8.15 -27.98
C ASP A 4 -6.30 7.80 -26.76
N PHE A 5 -6.54 6.58 -26.27
CA PHE A 5 -5.86 5.97 -25.15
C PHE A 5 -4.55 5.26 -25.57
N ASN A 6 -4.14 5.36 -26.84
CA ASN A 6 -2.91 4.73 -27.34
C ASN A 6 -1.70 5.64 -27.10
N ASP A 7 -1.36 5.84 -25.83
CA ASP A 7 -0.22 6.66 -25.39
C ASP A 7 1.15 5.97 -25.53
N THR A 8 1.22 4.83 -26.23
CA THR A 8 2.43 4.01 -26.45
C THR A 8 3.65 4.81 -26.96
N ASN A 9 3.44 5.97 -27.59
CA ASN A 9 4.50 6.85 -28.11
C ASN A 9 4.76 8.10 -27.26
N LYS A 10 4.25 8.19 -26.02
CA LYS A 10 4.40 9.38 -25.15
C LYS A 10 5.23 9.04 -23.90
N PRO A 11 6.58 9.12 -24.00
CA PRO A 11 7.49 8.69 -22.94
C PRO A 11 7.29 9.44 -21.62
N ASP A 12 6.85 10.70 -21.68
CA ASP A 12 6.61 11.53 -20.50
C ASP A 12 5.42 11.03 -19.66
N LEU A 13 4.39 10.46 -20.31
CA LEU A 13 3.24 9.89 -19.62
C LEU A 13 3.61 8.57 -18.92
N LEU A 14 4.39 7.71 -19.60
CA LEU A 14 4.89 6.47 -19.01
C LEU A 14 5.76 6.73 -17.77
N ALA A 15 6.62 7.74 -17.81
CA ALA A 15 7.44 8.13 -16.65
C ALA A 15 6.57 8.64 -15.48
N HIS A 16 5.50 9.39 -15.78
CA HIS A 16 4.56 9.86 -14.77
C HIS A 16 3.78 8.72 -14.11
N GLU A 17 3.26 7.77 -14.89
CA GLU A 17 2.53 6.60 -14.40
C GLU A 17 3.40 5.72 -13.50
N GLN A 18 4.64 5.45 -13.90
CA GLN A 18 5.60 4.69 -13.09
C GLN A 18 5.89 5.38 -11.75
N THR A 19 6.07 6.69 -11.77
CA THR A 19 6.32 7.48 -10.56
C THR A 19 5.10 7.49 -9.64
N TYR A 20 3.91 7.66 -10.21
CA TYR A 20 2.65 7.62 -9.46
C TYR A 20 2.43 6.26 -8.80
N HIS A 21 2.70 5.17 -9.53
CA HIS A 21 2.60 3.82 -8.99
C HIS A 21 3.58 3.61 -7.82
N GLY A 22 4.86 3.97 -8.00
CA GLY A 22 5.86 3.89 -6.94
C GLY A 22 5.48 4.69 -5.70
N PHE A 23 5.01 5.93 -5.88
CA PHE A 23 4.52 6.78 -4.80
C PHE A 23 3.30 6.15 -4.09
N SER A 24 2.36 5.58 -4.84
CA SER A 24 1.17 4.94 -4.26
C SER A 24 1.53 3.73 -3.39
N ILE A 25 2.54 2.95 -3.76
CA ILE A 25 3.05 1.84 -2.95
C ILE A 25 3.71 2.37 -1.68
N LEU A 26 4.57 3.39 -1.79
CA LEU A 26 5.21 4.02 -0.65
C LEU A 26 4.17 4.57 0.35
N LEU A 27 3.14 5.24 -0.15
CA LEU A 27 2.07 5.79 0.67
C LEU A 27 1.33 4.69 1.45
N ARG A 28 1.05 3.54 0.81
CA ARG A 28 0.44 2.39 1.49
C ARG A 28 1.33 1.83 2.59
N TRP A 29 2.64 1.75 2.37
CA TRP A 29 3.59 1.36 3.43
C TRP A 29 3.60 2.35 4.59
N CYS A 30 3.55 3.65 4.32
CA CYS A 30 3.43 4.68 5.36
C CYS A 30 2.12 4.54 6.16
N MET A 31 0.99 4.35 5.48
CA MET A 31 -0.31 4.14 6.13
C MET A 31 -0.30 2.89 7.02
N LEU A 32 0.27 1.78 6.54
CA LEU A 32 0.41 0.55 7.32
C LEU A 32 1.32 0.74 8.53
N GLY A 33 2.46 1.43 8.35
CA GLY A 33 3.38 1.76 9.43
C GLY A 33 2.73 2.63 10.52
N LEU A 34 1.96 3.65 10.12
CA LEU A 34 1.24 4.50 11.06
C LEU A 34 0.14 3.75 11.80
N ALA A 35 -0.69 2.97 11.09
CA ALA A 35 -1.75 2.18 11.69
C ALA A 35 -1.19 1.20 12.74
N THR A 36 -0.10 0.50 12.39
CA THR A 36 0.55 -0.46 13.29
C THR A 36 1.20 0.20 14.50
N ALA A 37 1.91 1.32 14.32
CA ALA A 37 2.51 2.07 15.41
C ALA A 37 1.45 2.58 16.40
N ILE A 38 0.37 3.20 15.88
CA ILE A 38 -0.71 3.73 16.71
C ILE A 38 -1.41 2.60 17.46
N SER A 39 -1.79 1.51 16.79
CA SER A 39 -2.44 0.37 17.44
C SER A 39 -1.55 -0.27 18.51
N THR A 40 -0.25 -0.42 18.25
CA THR A 40 0.71 -0.96 19.21
C THR A 40 0.80 -0.08 20.45
N LEU A 41 0.94 1.23 20.28
CA LEU A 41 1.04 2.18 21.39
C LEU A 41 -0.26 2.25 22.21
N VAL A 42 -1.42 2.27 21.54
CA VAL A 42 -2.71 2.27 22.21
C VAL A 42 -2.89 0.98 23.02
N ALA A 43 -2.61 -0.19 22.43
CA ALA A 43 -2.73 -1.45 23.16
C ALA A 43 -1.69 -1.55 24.30
N ALA A 44 -0.49 -1.00 24.12
CA ALA A 44 0.56 -1.02 25.14
C ALA A 44 0.24 -0.16 26.38
N PHE A 45 -0.40 1.00 26.20
CA PHE A 45 -0.59 1.98 27.27
C PHE A 45 -2.04 2.18 27.70
N ALA A 46 -3.00 2.00 26.80
CA ALA A 46 -4.43 2.24 27.08
C ALA A 46 -5.19 0.96 27.49
N THR A 47 -4.52 -0.19 27.55
CA THR A 47 -5.14 -1.46 27.97
C THR A 47 -4.32 -2.15 29.05
N PRO A 48 -4.94 -2.98 29.91
CA PRO A 48 -4.22 -3.77 30.91
C PRO A 48 -3.32 -4.86 30.29
N ALA A 49 -3.31 -5.01 28.95
CA ALA A 49 -2.46 -5.96 28.25
C ALA A 49 -0.96 -5.58 28.29
N GLY A 50 -0.65 -4.32 28.59
CA GLY A 50 0.72 -3.81 28.73
C GLY A 50 1.54 -3.91 27.44
N VAL A 51 2.85 -3.70 27.56
CA VAL A 51 3.77 -3.62 26.39
C VAL A 51 3.76 -4.91 25.56
N LEU A 52 3.70 -6.09 26.19
CA LEU A 52 3.66 -7.37 25.49
C LEU A 52 2.34 -7.57 24.72
N GLY A 53 1.21 -7.19 25.31
CA GLY A 53 -0.08 -7.19 24.62
C GLY A 53 -0.11 -6.21 23.46
N GLY A 54 0.47 -5.02 23.65
CA GLY A 54 0.65 -4.03 22.60
C GLY A 54 1.45 -4.57 21.41
N LEU A 55 2.57 -5.22 21.66
CA LEU A 55 3.38 -5.86 20.62
C LEU A 55 2.62 -6.96 19.87
N ALA A 56 1.87 -7.80 20.59
CA ALA A 56 1.06 -8.85 19.96
C ALA A 56 0.00 -8.24 19.01
N VAL A 57 -0.70 -7.19 19.44
CA VAL A 57 -1.67 -6.46 18.60
C VAL A 57 -0.96 -5.84 17.39
N GLY A 58 0.20 -5.21 17.60
CA GLY A 58 1.01 -4.63 16.52
C GLY A 58 1.37 -5.64 15.43
N ILE A 59 1.85 -6.82 15.82
CA ILE A 59 2.19 -7.91 14.89
C ILE A 59 0.96 -8.34 14.09
N VAL A 60 -0.19 -8.51 14.75
CA VAL A 60 -1.44 -8.92 14.09
C VAL A 60 -1.89 -7.86 13.09
N VAL A 61 -1.92 -6.59 13.49
CA VAL A 61 -2.32 -5.48 12.59
C VAL A 61 -1.36 -5.37 11.41
N PHE A 62 -0.05 -5.53 11.63
CA PHE A 62 0.95 -5.48 10.56
C PHE A 62 0.77 -6.63 9.57
N ALA A 63 0.60 -7.86 10.08
CA ALA A 63 0.43 -9.04 9.24
C ALA A 63 -0.84 -8.96 8.38
N VAL A 64 -1.96 -8.56 8.99
CA VAL A 64 -3.24 -8.39 8.29
C VAL A 64 -3.17 -7.26 7.29
N GLY A 65 -2.65 -6.10 7.68
CA GLY A 65 -2.51 -4.95 6.81
C GLY A 65 -1.56 -5.22 5.65
N TYR A 66 -0.44 -5.92 5.87
CA TYR A 66 0.45 -6.38 4.81
C TYR A 66 -0.27 -7.30 3.81
N ALA A 67 -1.01 -8.30 4.32
CA ALA A 67 -1.71 -9.26 3.47
C ALA A 67 -2.82 -8.61 2.61
N ILE A 68 -3.48 -7.57 3.13
CA ILE A 68 -4.60 -6.91 2.45
C ILE A 68 -4.12 -5.76 1.55
N LEU A 69 -3.29 -4.84 2.07
CA LEU A 69 -2.93 -3.60 1.38
C LEU A 69 -1.72 -3.77 0.45
N VAL A 70 -0.69 -4.47 0.91
CA VAL A 70 0.60 -4.55 0.19
C VAL A 70 0.61 -5.75 -0.75
N ARG A 71 0.25 -6.93 -0.25
CA ARG A 71 0.33 -8.18 -1.02
C ARG A 71 -0.65 -8.23 -2.19
N ARG A 72 -1.79 -7.52 -2.12
CA ARG A 72 -2.73 -7.43 -3.24
C ARG A 72 -2.20 -6.58 -4.39
N GLU A 73 -1.56 -5.46 -4.08
CA GLU A 73 -0.98 -4.55 -5.08
C GLU A 73 0.26 -5.11 -5.76
N GLN A 74 1.08 -5.89 -5.05
CA GLN A 74 2.20 -6.59 -5.73
C GLN A 74 1.74 -7.57 -6.81
N LYS A 75 0.46 -7.97 -6.82
CA LYS A 75 -0.12 -8.81 -7.86
C LYS A 75 -0.84 -8.00 -8.95
N GLN A 76 -1.01 -6.69 -8.77
CA GLN A 76 -1.53 -5.83 -9.83
C GLN A 76 -0.41 -5.60 -10.85
N PRO A 77 -0.66 -5.84 -12.15
CA PRO A 77 0.35 -5.58 -13.17
C PRO A 77 0.65 -4.08 -13.20
N LEU A 78 1.94 -3.72 -13.24
CA LEU A 78 2.42 -2.33 -13.36
C LEU A 78 1.91 -1.61 -14.62
N ASN A 79 1.38 -2.37 -15.57
CA ASN A 79 0.96 -1.88 -16.85
C ASN A 79 -0.54 -2.15 -17.02
N LEU A 80 -1.37 -1.14 -16.78
CA LEU A 80 -2.82 -1.18 -17.08
C LEU A 80 -3.08 -1.32 -18.59
N TRP A 81 -2.04 -1.18 -19.42
CA TRP A 81 -2.08 -1.28 -20.88
C TRP A 81 -1.58 -2.62 -21.44
N ILE A 82 -1.27 -3.61 -20.59
CA ILE A 82 -1.10 -5.02 -21.00
C ILE A 82 -2.35 -5.81 -20.59
N GLU A 83 -3.51 -5.24 -20.85
CA GLU A 83 -4.74 -6.01 -20.94
C GLU A 83 -5.03 -6.18 -22.42
N GLY A 84 -4.84 -7.40 -22.92
CA GLY A 84 -4.98 -7.69 -24.34
C GLY A 84 -6.39 -7.42 -24.85
N ARG A 85 -6.60 -6.23 -25.44
CA ARG A 85 -7.37 -6.00 -26.67
C ARG A 85 -7.18 -4.57 -27.16
#